data_AF-A0A2R6JLW2-F1
#
_entry.id   AF-A0A2R6JLW2-F1
#
_cell.length_a   1.000
_cell.length_b   1.000
_cell.length_c   1.000
_cell.angle_alpha   90.00
_cell.angle_beta   90.00
_cell.angle_gamma   90.00
#
_symmetry.space_group_name_H-M   'P 1'
#
loop_
_entity.id
_entity.type
_entity.pdbx_description
1 polymer ?
#
loop_
_entity_poly.entity_id
_entity_poly.type
_entity_poly.pdbx_seq_one_letter_code
_entity_poly.pdbx_strand_id
1 'polypeptide(L)'
;MGDGPRLGIVTGHRAPDLSEGGKRVAAALSDRGFRVDPVLWTDESVEWSEYAAALVRSCWDYHADVERFRALIGELERADVAVCNPLAAIR
;
A
#
# COMPACT_ATOMS: atom_id res chain seq x y z
N MET A 1 -3.87 23.35 4.01
CA MET A 1 -3.74 21.93 4.39
C MET A 1 -3.82 21.15 3.09
N GLY A 2 -2.70 20.62 2.62
CA GLY A 2 -2.46 20.39 1.19
C GLY A 2 -3.35 19.32 0.57
N ASP A 3 -3.91 19.62 -0.59
CA ASP A 3 -4.73 18.72 -1.41
C ASP A 3 -3.85 17.74 -2.21
N GLY A 4 -2.77 17.25 -1.58
CA GLY A 4 -1.73 16.46 -2.23
C GLY A 4 -2.22 15.07 -2.67
N PRO A 5 -1.57 14.44 -3.66
CA PRO A 5 -1.91 13.11 -4.11
C PRO A 5 -1.80 12.09 -2.97
N ARG A 6 -2.70 11.10 -2.97
CA ARG A 6 -2.72 10.03 -1.98
C ARG A 6 -1.78 8.89 -2.39
N LEU A 7 -1.05 8.34 -1.42
CA LEU A 7 -0.21 7.16 -1.59
C LEU A 7 -0.57 6.15 -0.50
N GLY A 8 -0.99 4.96 -0.91
CA GLY A 8 -1.29 3.86 0.01
C GLY A 8 -0.03 3.07 0.33
N ILE A 9 0.37 2.98 1.60
CA ILE A 9 1.36 2.00 2.03
C ILE A 9 0.61 0.76 2.48
N VAL A 10 0.58 -0.25 1.61
CA VAL A 10 0.00 -1.55 1.91
C VAL A 10 0.87 -2.23 2.99
N THR A 11 0.26 -2.63 4.09
CA THR A 11 0.85 -3.26 5.28
C THR A 11 -0.02 -4.43 5.75
N GLY A 12 0.46 -5.20 6.75
CA GLY A 12 -0.25 -6.35 7.31
C GLY A 12 -0.61 -6.22 8.79
N HIS A 13 -1.33 -7.20 9.32
CA HIS A 13 -1.88 -7.16 10.69
C HIS A 13 -0.82 -7.10 11.80
N ARG A 14 0.42 -7.48 11.47
CA ARG A 14 1.55 -7.37 12.39
C ARG A 14 2.06 -5.93 12.54
N ALA A 15 1.66 -5.03 11.64
CA ALA A 15 2.03 -3.63 11.63
C ALA A 15 0.93 -2.77 10.97
N PRO A 16 -0.29 -2.70 11.56
CA PRO A 16 -1.44 -2.02 10.95
C PRO A 16 -1.19 -0.52 10.77
N ASP A 17 -0.47 0.11 11.71
CA ASP A 17 -0.08 1.52 11.65
C ASP A 17 1.32 1.74 11.05
N LEU A 18 1.74 0.82 10.18
CA LEU A 18 3.09 0.71 9.60
C LEU A 18 4.17 0.27 10.59
N SER A 19 5.17 -0.45 10.07
CA SER A 19 6.42 -0.71 10.79
C SER A 19 7.22 0.59 10.96
N GLU A 20 8.22 0.60 11.85
CA GLU A 20 9.10 1.77 12.03
C GLU A 20 9.75 2.24 10.72
N GLY A 21 10.11 1.31 9.83
CA GLY A 21 10.59 1.65 8.50
C GLY A 21 9.50 2.28 7.62
N GLY A 22 8.27 1.76 7.69
CA GLY A 22 7.13 2.33 6.98
C GLY A 22 6.77 3.74 7.45
N LYS A 23 6.78 3.99 8.76
CA LYS A 23 6.54 5.34 9.33
C LYS A 23 7.57 6.36 8.86
N ARG A 24 8.85 5.98 8.76
CA ARG A 24 9.91 6.85 8.23
C ARG A 24 9.69 7.20 6.76
N VAL A 25 9.25 6.21 5.96
CA VAL A 25 8.90 6.44 4.55
C VAL A 25 7.67 7.36 4.45
N ALA A 26 6.63 7.11 5.25
CA ALA A 26 5.42 7.94 5.28
C ALA A 26 5.76 9.39 5.61
N ALA A 27 6.55 9.64 6.65
CA ALA A 27 7.00 10.98 7.01
C ALA A 27 7.75 11.68 5.87
N ALA A 28 8.71 10.98 5.24
CA ALA A 28 9.49 11.55 4.13
C ALA A 28 8.64 11.87 2.88
N LEU A 29 7.56 11.11 2.65
CA LEU A 29 6.60 11.36 1.57
C LEU A 29 5.66 12.51 1.92
N SER A 30 5.20 12.60 3.16
CA SER A 30 4.39 13.72 3.65
C SER A 30 5.16 15.04 3.60
N ASP A 31 6.45 15.05 3.92
CA ASP A 31 7.33 16.22 3.75
C ASP A 31 7.44 16.68 2.29
N ARG A 32 7.18 15.77 1.34
CA ARG A 32 7.12 16.05 -0.11
C ARG A 32 5.73 16.40 -0.62
N GLY A 33 4.74 16.48 0.29
CA GLY A 33 3.36 16.88 -0.03
C GLY A 33 2.40 15.74 -0.35
N PHE A 34 2.78 14.47 -0.15
CA PHE A 34 1.86 13.34 -0.30
C PHE A 34 0.99 13.15 0.94
N ARG A 35 -0.26 12.73 0.73
CA ARG A 35 -1.10 12.15 1.79
C ARG A 35 -0.83 10.65 1.84
N VAL A 36 -0.32 10.15 2.96
CA VAL A 36 0.09 8.75 3.07
C VAL A 36 -0.84 8.01 4.00
N ASP A 37 -1.49 6.97 3.48
CA ASP A 37 -2.45 6.16 4.23
C ASP A 37 -1.87 4.76 4.45
N PRO A 38 -1.84 4.24 5.70
CA PRO A 38 -1.63 2.81 5.91
C PRO A 38 -2.86 2.03 5.43
N VAL A 39 -2.63 1.00 4.62
CA VAL A 39 -3.71 0.17 4.06
C VAL A 39 -3.44 -1.28 4.42
N LEU A 40 -4.40 -1.97 5.05
CA LEU A 40 -4.25 -3.41 5.27
C LEU A 40 -4.41 -4.17 3.96
N TRP A 41 -3.50 -5.11 3.68
CA TRP A 41 -3.55 -5.91 2.43
C TRP A 41 -4.81 -6.79 2.33
N THR A 42 -5.48 -7.06 3.44
CA THR A 42 -6.75 -7.79 3.51
C THR A 42 -7.98 -6.88 3.41
N ASP A 43 -7.81 -5.56 3.38
CA ASP A 43 -8.94 -4.63 3.24
C ASP A 43 -9.41 -4.62 1.78
N GLU A 44 -10.62 -5.14 1.56
CA GLU A 44 -11.27 -5.21 0.24
C GLU A 44 -12.07 -3.94 -0.09
N SER A 45 -12.21 -3.01 0.86
CA SER A 45 -12.98 -1.77 0.68
C SER A 45 -12.17 -0.63 0.05
N VAL A 46 -10.90 -0.89 -0.30
CA VAL A 46 -9.97 0.13 -0.76
C VAL A 46 -10.18 0.45 -2.24
N GLU A 47 -10.58 1.68 -2.52
CA GLU A 47 -10.73 2.21 -3.87
C GLU A 47 -9.37 2.70 -4.41
N TRP A 48 -8.61 1.79 -5.04
CA TRP A 48 -7.26 2.08 -5.55
C TRP A 48 -7.18 3.20 -6.59
N SER A 49 -8.29 3.50 -7.28
CA SER A 49 -8.39 4.60 -8.24
C SER A 49 -8.28 6.00 -7.60
N GLU A 50 -8.48 6.10 -6.28
CA GLU A 50 -8.31 7.36 -5.53
C GLU A 50 -6.84 7.64 -5.16
N TYR A 51 -5.96 6.66 -5.35
CA TYR A 51 -4.55 6.75 -5.01
C TYR A 51 -3.72 7.04 -6.25
N ALA A 52 -2.75 7.94 -6.12
CA ALA A 52 -1.77 8.17 -7.17
C ALA A 52 -0.74 7.04 -7.25
N ALA A 53 -0.47 6.36 -6.13
CA ALA A 53 0.44 5.23 -6.07
C ALA A 53 0.18 4.30 -4.87
N ALA A 54 0.67 3.06 -4.96
CA ALA A 54 0.69 2.08 -3.89
C ALA A 54 2.11 1.57 -3.63
N LEU A 55 2.47 1.40 -2.36
CA LEU A 55 3.75 0.84 -1.91
C LEU A 55 3.48 -0.38 -1.01
N VAL A 56 3.86 -1.57 -1.46
CA VAL A 56 3.70 -2.82 -0.72
C VAL A 56 4.90 -3.06 0.20
N ARG A 57 4.63 -3.06 1.52
CA ARG A 57 5.64 -3.20 2.56
C ARG A 57 5.06 -3.95 3.75
N SER A 58 5.89 -4.66 4.52
CA SER A 58 5.48 -5.22 5.83
C SER A 58 4.22 -6.12 5.83
N CYS A 59 3.78 -6.63 4.68
CA CYS A 59 2.76 -7.67 4.53
C CYS A 59 3.33 -9.05 4.91
N TRP A 60 3.99 -9.16 6.06
CA TRP A 60 4.75 -10.36 6.45
C TRP A 60 3.86 -11.58 6.70
N ASP A 61 2.57 -11.35 6.91
CA ASP A 61 1.52 -12.33 7.10
C ASP A 61 0.84 -12.76 5.79
N TYR A 62 1.33 -12.35 4.60
CA TYR A 62 0.72 -12.73 3.32
C TYR A 62 0.58 -14.25 3.12
N HIS A 63 1.49 -15.03 3.71
CA HIS A 63 1.46 -16.49 3.65
C HIS A 63 0.28 -17.11 4.41
N ALA A 64 -0.38 -16.35 5.29
CA ALA A 64 -1.59 -16.79 5.97
C ALA A 64 -2.79 -16.89 5.02
N ASP A 65 -2.81 -16.07 3.96
CA ASP A 65 -3.82 -16.13 2.89
C ASP A 65 -3.22 -15.62 1.57
N VAL A 66 -2.56 -16.54 0.87
CA VAL A 66 -1.88 -16.25 -0.40
C VAL A 66 -2.87 -15.90 -1.52
N GLU A 67 -4.08 -16.46 -1.48
CA GLU A 67 -5.10 -16.19 -2.50
C GLU A 67 -5.60 -14.76 -2.41
N ARG A 68 -5.89 -14.28 -1.19
CA ARG A 68 -6.23 -12.87 -0.97
C ARG A 68 -5.10 -11.93 -1.37
N PHE A 69 -3.84 -12.27 -1.07
CA PHE A 69 -2.70 -11.42 -1.44
C PHE A 69 -2.53 -11.32 -2.97
N ARG A 70 -2.77 -12.43 -3.70
CA ARG A 70 -2.80 -12.41 -5.17
C ARG A 70 -3.98 -11.60 -5.71
N ALA A 71 -5.15 -11.68 -5.08
CA ALA A 71 -6.31 -10.87 -5.44
C ALA A 71 -6.01 -9.37 -5.31
N LEU A 72 -5.34 -8.95 -4.23
CA LEU A 72 -4.87 -7.57 -4.06
C LEU A 72 -3.94 -7.13 -5.20
N ILE A 73 -2.98 -7.97 -5.60
CA ILE A 73 -2.10 -7.64 -6.74
C ILE A 73 -2.93 -7.44 -8.02
N GLY A 74 -3.92 -8.31 -8.24
CA GLY A 74 -4.86 -8.16 -9.35
C GLY A 74 -5.75 -6.91 -9.25
N GLU A 75 -6.13 -6.47 -8.05
CA GLU A 75 -6.84 -5.21 -7.81
C GLU A 75 -5.98 -4.00 -8.20
N LEU A 76 -4.72 -3.98 -7.77
CA LEU A 76 -3.76 -2.92 -8.12
C LEU A 76 -3.53 -2.85 -9.64
N GLU A 77 -3.35 -4.01 -10.30
CA GLU A 77 -3.20 -4.10 -11.76
C GLU A 77 -4.43 -3.58 -12.49
N ARG A 78 -5.64 -3.98 -12.07
CA ARG A 78 -6.89 -3.55 -12.72
C ARG A 78 -7.21 -2.08 -12.51
N ALA A 79 -6.80 -1.52 -11.38
CA ALA A 79 -7.00 -0.10 -11.06
C ALA A 79 -6.04 0.81 -11.83
N ASP A 80 -5.04 0.26 -12.52
CA ASP A 80 -3.97 1.00 -13.21
C ASP A 80 -3.25 1.99 -12.28
N VAL A 81 -3.17 1.65 -10.99
CA VAL A 81 -2.48 2.47 -9.99
C VAL A 81 -0.97 2.23 -10.08
N ALA A 82 -0.18 3.30 -9.96
CA ALA A 82 1.27 3.17 -9.98
C ALA A 82 1.77 2.38 -8.75
N VAL A 83 2.36 1.20 -8.95
CA VAL A 83 2.93 0.41 -7.85
C VAL A 83 4.43 0.65 -7.75
N CYS A 84 4.89 1.15 -6.59
CA CYS A 84 6.30 1.47 -6.36
C CYS A 84 7.20 0.23 -6.32
N ASN A 85 6.62 -0.93 -5.96
CA ASN A 85 7.29 -2.22 -6.06
C ASN A 85 7.10 -2.78 -7.48
N PRO A 86 8.13 -3.39 -8.09
CA PRO A 86 7.93 -4.16 -9.30
C PRO A 86 6.93 -5.28 -9.03
N LEU A 87 5.80 -5.31 -9.75
CA LEU A 87 4.75 -6.32 -9.54
C LEU A 87 5.26 -7.74 -9.72
N ALA A 88 6.18 -7.95 -10.67
CA ALA A 88 6.84 -9.24 -10.88
C ALA A 88 7.65 -9.73 -9.67
N ALA A 89 8.09 -8.82 -8.78
CA ALA A 89 8.85 -9.17 -7.58
C ALA A 89 7.94 -9.55 -6.39
N ILE A 90 6.64 -9.25 -6.46
CA ILE A 90 5.69 -9.47 -5.37
C ILE A 90 4.55 -10.43 -5.73
N ARG A 91 4.51 -10.95 -6.96
CA ARG A 91 3.52 -11.94 -7.44
C ARG A 91 3.79 -13.35 -6.94
#